data_AF-A0A1W5D9E3-F1
#
_entry.id   AF-A0A1W5D9E3-F1
#
_cell.length_a   1.000
_cell.length_b   1.000
_cell.length_c   1.000
_cell.angle_alpha   90.00
_cell.angle_beta   90.00
_cell.angle_gamma   90.00
#
_symmetry.space_group_name_H-M   'P 1'
#
loop_
_entity.id
_entity.type
_entity.pdbx_description
1 polymer ?
#
loop_
_entity_poly.entity_id
_entity_poly.type
_entity_poly.pdbx_seq_one_letter_code
_entity_poly.pdbx_strand_id
1 'polypeptide(L)'
;MTYEYVHLDLWFKGLLDSKPATAHIQREARIVNNLKAKLLVEIDILGPEKINLLFTSEKMVMNSCKGLVVPITTTSRTGQPVKQNIQTVKKVLIKLHTLLKVPIRLWGTAEPPDRTLMFQPEYHSATQQLAEGDGAIYAHVVDS
;
A
#
# COMPACT_ATOMS: atom_id res chain seq x y z
N MET A 1 -10.87 -20.93 -4.70
CA MET A 1 -11.36 -19.78 -3.91
C MET A 1 -11.82 -18.73 -4.89
N THR A 2 -13.11 -18.42 -4.88
CA THR A 2 -13.70 -17.35 -5.69
C THR A 2 -13.20 -16.03 -5.12
N TYR A 3 -12.47 -15.26 -5.92
CA TYR A 3 -12.06 -13.92 -5.50
C TYR A 3 -13.32 -13.04 -5.49
N GLU A 4 -13.70 -12.55 -4.32
CA GLU A 4 -14.81 -11.61 -4.21
C GLU A 4 -14.29 -10.20 -4.45
N TYR A 5 -14.83 -9.57 -5.49
CA TYR A 5 -14.57 -8.19 -5.88
C TYR A 5 -15.83 -7.36 -5.67
N VAL A 6 -15.64 -6.10 -5.31
CA VAL A 6 -16.72 -5.12 -5.18
C VAL A 6 -16.38 -3.86 -5.95
N HIS A 7 -17.39 -3.26 -6.58
CA HIS A 7 -17.26 -1.91 -7.11
C HIS A 7 -17.44 -0.95 -5.94
N LEU A 8 -16.39 -0.20 -5.63
CA LEU A 8 -16.36 0.72 -4.50
C LEU A 8 -16.43 2.17 -5.01
N ASP A 9 -17.43 2.89 -4.53
CA ASP A 9 -17.54 4.33 -4.73
C ASP A 9 -16.73 5.07 -3.66
N LEU A 10 -15.72 5.81 -4.10
CA LEU A 10 -14.84 6.58 -3.23
C LEU A 10 -15.10 8.07 -3.42
N TRP A 11 -15.49 8.72 -2.33
CA TRP A 11 -15.79 10.16 -2.29
C TRP A 11 -14.73 10.90 -1.48
N PHE A 12 -14.07 11.88 -2.09
CA PHE A 12 -13.03 12.67 -1.47
C PHE A 12 -13.45 14.13 -1.37
N LYS A 13 -13.52 14.65 -0.14
CA LYS A 13 -13.86 16.06 0.11
C LYS A 13 -12.58 16.88 0.18
N GLY A 14 -12.54 18.00 -0.54
CA GLY A 14 -11.36 18.85 -0.60
C GLY A 14 -11.67 20.25 -1.11
N LEU A 15 -10.62 20.91 -1.59
CA LEU A 15 -10.67 22.24 -2.17
C LEU A 15 -10.19 22.19 -3.63
N LEU A 16 -10.98 22.76 -4.53
CA LEU A 16 -10.60 23.02 -5.91
C LEU A 16 -10.61 24.55 -6.09
N ASP A 17 -9.48 25.13 -6.47
CA ASP A 17 -9.32 26.60 -6.58
C ASP A 17 -9.82 27.35 -5.32
N SER A 18 -9.46 26.83 -4.14
CA SER A 18 -9.86 27.33 -2.82
C SER A 18 -11.37 27.25 -2.52
N LYS A 19 -12.16 26.56 -3.34
CA LYS A 19 -13.59 26.33 -3.11
C LYS A 19 -13.86 24.89 -2.69
N PRO A 20 -14.79 24.63 -1.75
CA PRO A 20 -15.20 23.28 -1.40
C PRO A 20 -15.68 22.49 -2.61
N ALA A 21 -15.12 21.29 -2.79
CA ALA A 21 -15.49 20.37 -3.85
C ALA A 21 -15.37 18.93 -3.37
N THR A 22 -16.08 18.03 -4.04
CA THR A 22 -16.03 16.59 -3.77
C THR A 22 -15.67 15.87 -5.07
N ALA A 23 -14.60 15.07 -5.04
CA ALA A 23 -14.29 14.12 -6.10
C ALA A 23 -15.01 12.80 -5.84
N HIS A 24 -15.40 12.14 -6.92
CA HIS A 24 -15.95 10.79 -6.93
C HIS A 24 -15.15 9.97 -7.92
N ILE A 25 -14.67 8.80 -7.47
CA ILE A 25 -14.06 7.79 -8.32
C ILE A 25 -14.71 6.45 -8.01
N GLN A 26 -14.78 5.57 -9.01
CA GLN A 26 -15.27 4.22 -8.85
C GLN A 26 -14.16 3.24 -9.23
N ARG A 27 -13.86 2.30 -8.33
CA ARG A 27 -12.78 1.33 -8.51
C ARG A 27 -13.22 -0.06 -8.06
N GLU A 28 -12.74 -1.08 -8.76
CA GLU A 28 -12.87 -2.46 -8.29
C GLU A 28 -11.89 -2.67 -7.12
N ALA A 29 -12.40 -3.17 -6.00
CA ALA A 29 -11.62 -3.50 -4.83
C ALA A 29 -11.76 -4.98 -4.53
N ARG A 30 -10.65 -5.61 -4.14
CA ARG A 30 -10.62 -6.99 -3.71
C ARG A 30 -10.94 -7.10 -2.23
N ILE A 31 -11.83 -8.02 -1.85
CA ILE A 31 -12.07 -8.35 -0.45
C ILE A 31 -10.92 -9.22 0.06
N VAL A 32 -10.25 -8.75 1.12
CA VAL A 32 -9.15 -9.45 1.79
C VAL A 32 -9.55 -9.74 3.22
N ASN A 33 -9.72 -11.02 3.55
CA ASN A 33 -10.00 -11.46 4.91
C ASN A 33 -8.84 -11.06 5.83
N ASN A 34 -9.18 -10.63 7.05
CA ASN A 34 -8.22 -10.24 8.09
C ASN A 34 -7.27 -9.08 7.71
N LEU A 35 -7.66 -8.21 6.77
CA LEU A 35 -6.92 -6.98 6.50
C LEU A 35 -7.00 -6.06 7.72
N LYS A 36 -5.86 -5.77 8.34
CA LYS A 36 -5.79 -4.87 9.51
C LYS A 36 -6.24 -3.43 9.18
N ALA A 37 -6.02 -3.00 7.94
CA ALA A 37 -6.49 -1.71 7.44
C ALA A 37 -7.93 -1.84 6.91
N LYS A 38 -8.72 -0.76 7.01
CA LYS A 38 -10.08 -0.72 6.44
C LYS A 38 -10.07 -0.70 4.90
N LEU A 39 -9.04 -0.11 4.31
CA LEU A 39 -8.83 -0.02 2.86
C LEU A 39 -7.33 0.08 2.61
N LEU A 40 -6.84 -0.64 1.60
CA LEU A 40 -5.50 -0.47 1.06
C LEU A 40 -5.64 0.09 -0.36
N VAL A 41 -4.96 1.21 -0.63
CA VAL A 41 -4.96 1.87 -1.94
C VAL A 41 -3.55 1.72 -2.51
N GLU A 42 -3.46 1.05 -3.65
CA GLU A 42 -2.19 0.78 -4.32
C GLU A 42 -2.03 1.64 -5.58
N ILE A 43 -0.92 1.42 -6.28
CA ILE A 43 -0.54 2.20 -7.46
C ILE A 43 -1.51 2.06 -8.63
N ASP A 44 -2.30 0.99 -8.64
CA ASP A 44 -3.38 0.73 -9.59
C ASP A 44 -4.54 1.75 -9.49
N ILE A 45 -4.69 2.38 -8.33
CA ILE A 45 -5.59 3.52 -8.12
C ILE A 45 -4.81 4.83 -8.18
N LEU A 46 -3.68 4.94 -7.45
CA LEU A 46 -2.92 6.19 -7.34
C LEU A 46 -2.42 6.70 -8.70
N GLY A 47 -1.91 5.80 -9.55
CA GLY A 47 -1.35 6.13 -10.85
C GLY A 47 -2.41 6.67 -11.84
N PRO A 48 -3.46 5.90 -12.16
CA PRO A 48 -4.52 6.36 -13.06
C PRO A 48 -5.26 7.60 -12.59
N GLU A 49 -5.46 7.76 -11.28
CA GLU A 49 -6.07 8.97 -10.70
C GLU A 49 -5.08 10.14 -10.53
N LYS A 50 -3.80 9.91 -10.87
CA LYS A 50 -2.71 10.89 -10.77
C LYS A 50 -2.67 11.55 -9.40
N ILE A 51 -2.75 10.73 -8.36
CA ILE A 51 -2.79 11.14 -6.96
C ILE A 51 -1.37 11.39 -6.48
N ASN A 52 -1.10 12.62 -6.04
CA ASN A 52 0.15 12.99 -5.39
C ASN A 52 -0.08 13.09 -3.88
N LEU A 53 0.68 12.32 -3.11
CA LEU A 53 0.68 12.40 -1.64
C LEU A 53 1.80 13.33 -1.18
N LEU A 54 1.43 14.51 -0.69
CA LEU A 54 2.34 15.55 -0.22
C LEU A 54 2.40 15.53 1.31
N PHE A 55 3.14 14.56 1.85
CA PHE A 55 3.20 14.29 3.29
C PHE A 55 3.63 15.49 4.14
N THR A 56 4.64 16.26 3.71
CA THR A 56 5.12 17.45 4.42
C THR A 56 4.04 18.52 4.58
N SER A 57 3.11 18.58 3.63
CA SER A 57 2.02 19.56 3.64
C SER A 57 0.68 18.95 4.07
N GLU A 58 0.67 17.69 4.49
CA GLU A 58 -0.53 16.95 4.91
C GLU A 58 -1.67 17.03 3.87
N LYS A 59 -1.32 16.90 2.59
CA LYS A 59 -2.26 17.02 1.47
C LYS A 59 -2.12 15.87 0.49
N MET A 60 -3.24 15.53 -0.11
CA MET A 60 -3.33 14.70 -1.31
C MET A 60 -3.85 15.58 -2.45
N VAL A 61 -3.23 15.50 -3.62
CA VAL A 61 -3.68 16.22 -4.82
C VAL A 61 -4.14 15.22 -5.87
N MET A 62 -5.41 15.31 -6.29
CA MET A 62 -6.00 14.44 -7.32
C MET A 62 -6.03 15.15 -8.67
N ASN A 63 -5.06 14.86 -9.54
CA ASN A 63 -4.97 15.55 -10.83
C ASN A 63 -5.98 15.03 -11.87
N SER A 64 -6.49 13.79 -11.73
CA SER A 64 -7.65 13.34 -12.53
C SER A 64 -8.90 14.19 -12.25
N CYS A 65 -9.00 14.76 -11.04
CA CYS A 65 -10.10 15.63 -10.61
C CYS A 65 -9.69 17.11 -10.60
N LYS A 66 -9.05 17.58 -11.68
CA LYS A 66 -8.66 19.00 -11.90
C LYS A 66 -7.72 19.57 -10.83
N GLY A 67 -6.99 18.73 -10.09
CA GLY A 67 -6.08 19.17 -9.03
C GLY A 67 -6.78 19.41 -7.69
N LEU A 68 -7.87 18.68 -7.41
CA LEU A 68 -8.53 18.73 -6.10
C LEU A 68 -7.53 18.45 -4.98
N VAL A 69 -7.46 19.35 -4.01
CA VAL A 69 -6.60 19.23 -2.83
C VAL A 69 -7.42 18.71 -1.66
N VAL A 70 -7.09 17.51 -1.20
CA VAL A 70 -7.74 16.82 -0.09
C VAL A 70 -6.79 16.85 1.10
N PRO A 71 -7.18 17.39 2.27
CA PRO A 71 -6.36 17.29 3.47
C PRO A 71 -6.25 15.83 3.91
N ILE A 72 -5.05 15.39 4.28
CA ILE A 72 -4.79 14.06 4.82
C ILE A 72 -4.09 14.19 6.16
N THR A 73 -4.23 13.18 7.02
CA THR A 73 -3.47 13.11 8.26
C THR A 73 -2.51 11.95 8.17
N THR A 74 -1.24 12.20 8.45
CA THR A 74 -0.23 11.14 8.56
C THR A 74 -0.06 10.77 10.03
N THR A 75 -0.48 9.57 10.40
CA THR A 75 -0.11 9.00 11.69
C THR A 75 1.18 8.21 11.50
N SER A 76 2.31 8.77 11.93
CA SER A 76 3.48 7.93 12.15
C SER A 76 3.18 7.02 13.35
N ARG A 77 3.59 5.75 13.29
CA ARG A 77 3.66 4.93 14.51
C ARG A 77 4.82 5.46 15.34
N THR A 78 4.58 6.49 16.14
CA THR A 78 5.56 7.02 17.10
C THR A 78 6.05 5.90 18.01
N GLY A 79 7.36 5.69 18.05
CA GLY A 79 8.02 4.81 19.03
C GLY A 79 8.13 3.31 18.70
N GLN A 80 7.65 2.84 17.54
CA GLN A 80 7.96 1.48 17.08
C GLN A 80 9.04 1.55 15.99
N PRO A 81 10.34 1.46 16.33
CA PRO A 81 11.35 1.22 15.31
C PRO A 81 10.96 -0.02 14.50
N VAL A 82 11.25 -0.03 13.20
CA VAL A 82 11.29 -1.27 12.42
C VAL A 82 12.33 -2.16 13.11
N LYS A 83 11.87 -3.09 13.95
CA LYS A 83 12.75 -3.81 14.87
C LYS A 83 13.52 -4.94 14.19
N GLN A 84 13.09 -5.40 13.01
CA GLN A 84 13.65 -6.60 12.42
C GLN A 84 13.43 -6.67 10.91
N ASN A 85 14.53 -6.85 10.18
CA ASN A 85 14.50 -7.29 8.80
C ASN A 85 14.16 -8.78 8.77
N ILE A 86 13.20 -9.17 7.94
CA ILE A 86 12.87 -10.57 7.70
C ILE A 86 13.37 -11.00 6.34
N GLN A 87 13.94 -12.20 6.30
CA GLN A 87 14.45 -12.81 5.07
C GLN A 87 13.59 -13.99 4.68
N THR A 88 13.48 -14.27 3.38
CA THR A 88 12.90 -15.53 2.93
C THR A 88 13.76 -16.70 3.37
N VAL A 89 13.14 -17.83 3.74
CA VAL A 89 13.89 -19.07 4.06
C VAL A 89 14.59 -19.62 2.82
N LYS A 90 14.00 -19.39 1.64
CA LYS A 90 14.51 -19.83 0.35
C LYS A 90 14.07 -18.85 -0.73
N LYS A 91 14.77 -18.84 -1.86
CA LYS A 91 14.36 -18.10 -3.06
C LYS A 91 12.95 -18.52 -3.47
N VAL A 92 12.09 -17.54 -3.70
CA VAL A 92 10.70 -17.73 -4.11
C VAL A 92 10.44 -16.93 -5.37
N LEU A 93 9.90 -17.59 -6.41
CA LEU A 93 9.41 -16.94 -7.62
C LEU A 93 7.90 -16.73 -7.50
N ILE A 94 7.48 -15.48 -7.43
CA ILE A 94 6.06 -15.10 -7.45
C ILE A 94 5.70 -14.80 -8.91
N LYS A 95 4.79 -15.58 -9.50
CA LYS A 95 4.32 -15.33 -10.87
C LYS A 95 3.38 -14.13 -10.88
N LEU A 96 3.33 -13.41 -12.00
CA LEU A 96 2.36 -12.33 -12.18
C LEU A 96 0.92 -12.80 -11.88
N HIS A 97 0.16 -11.94 -11.20
CA HIS A 97 -1.25 -12.16 -10.83
C HIS A 97 -1.49 -13.43 -9.98
N THR A 98 -0.49 -13.91 -9.24
CA THR A 98 -0.64 -15.06 -8.34
C THR A 98 -0.48 -14.67 -6.88
N LEU A 99 -1.10 -15.44 -5.99
CA LEU A 99 -0.90 -15.35 -4.55
C LEU A 99 -0.02 -16.51 -4.11
N LEU A 100 1.05 -16.21 -3.37
CA LEU A 100 1.97 -17.22 -2.86
C LEU A 100 2.32 -16.94 -1.40
N LYS A 101 2.23 -17.98 -0.56
CA LYS A 101 2.75 -17.92 0.82
C LYS A 101 4.28 -17.97 0.76
N VAL A 102 4.94 -16.92 1.25
CA VAL A 102 6.40 -16.82 1.28
C VAL A 102 6.89 -17.27 2.65
N PRO A 103 7.69 -18.36 2.76
CA PRO A 103 8.26 -18.77 4.03
C PRO A 103 9.33 -17.74 4.45
N ILE A 104 9.18 -17.18 5.64
CA ILE A 104 10.09 -16.20 6.22
C ILE A 104 10.86 -16.79 7.40
N ARG A 105 12.08 -16.30 7.62
CA ARG A 105 12.88 -16.62 8.80
C ARG A 105 12.70 -15.51 9.83
N LEU A 106 12.06 -15.83 10.96
CA LEU A 106 11.98 -14.98 12.14
C LEU A 106 13.09 -15.36 13.11
N TRP A 107 13.89 -14.39 13.56
CA TRP A 107 14.91 -14.64 14.59
C TRP A 107 14.31 -14.36 15.96
N GLY A 108 14.41 -15.32 16.89
CA GLY A 108 14.10 -15.13 18.31
C GLY A 108 12.70 -15.55 18.78
N THR A 109 11.70 -15.67 17.89
CA THR A 109 10.35 -16.17 18.25
C THR A 109 9.74 -17.01 17.12
N ALA A 110 8.90 -17.99 17.48
CA ALA A 110 8.15 -18.81 16.52
C ALA A 110 6.92 -18.09 15.97
N GLU A 111 6.35 -17.16 16.74
CA GLU A 111 5.19 -16.37 16.32
C GLU A 111 5.62 -15.00 15.80
N PRO A 112 4.97 -14.52 14.72
CA PRO A 112 5.17 -13.16 14.24
C PRO A 112 4.69 -12.19 15.33
N PRO A 113 5.55 -11.28 15.80
CA PRO A 113 5.13 -10.32 16.80
C PRO A 113 4.06 -9.37 16.24
N ASP A 114 3.18 -8.83 17.09
CA ASP A 114 2.24 -7.76 16.71
C ASP A 114 2.96 -6.42 16.51
N ARG A 115 3.87 -6.39 15.52
CA ARG A 115 4.68 -5.24 15.12
C ARG A 115 4.93 -5.30 13.61
N THR A 116 5.36 -4.18 13.05
CA THR A 116 5.75 -4.12 11.63
C THR A 116 7.07 -4.86 11.43
N LEU A 117 7.06 -5.83 10.52
CA LEU A 117 8.25 -6.50 10.00
C LEU A 117 8.57 -5.89 8.64
N MET A 118 9.85 -5.65 8.38
CA MET A 118 10.28 -5.12 7.07
C MET A 118 10.83 -6.25 6.24
N PHE A 119 10.19 -6.47 5.10
CA PHE A 119 10.65 -7.41 4.09
C PHE A 119 11.39 -6.64 3.01
N GLN A 120 12.68 -6.91 2.85
CA GLN A 120 13.48 -6.33 1.77
C GLN A 120 13.77 -7.42 0.74
N PRO A 121 13.01 -7.49 -0.36
CA PRO A 121 13.32 -8.41 -1.44
C PRO A 121 14.64 -8.03 -2.11
N GLU A 122 15.44 -9.04 -2.45
CA GLU A 122 16.55 -8.86 -3.39
C GLU A 122 16.00 -8.79 -4.81
N TYR A 123 16.17 -7.64 -5.46
CA TYR A 123 15.83 -7.46 -6.86
C TYR A 123 17.06 -7.73 -7.74
N HIS A 124 16.83 -8.33 -8.91
CA HIS A 124 17.85 -8.47 -9.95
C HIS A 124 17.37 -7.82 -11.23
N SER A 125 18.26 -7.11 -11.93
CA SER A 125 18.04 -6.52 -13.26
C SER A 125 16.97 -5.40 -13.28
N ALA A 126 16.11 -5.33 -14.32
CA ALA A 126 15.23 -4.20 -14.60
C ALA A 126 14.28 -3.80 -13.45
N THR A 127 13.95 -4.73 -12.54
CA THR A 127 13.14 -4.46 -11.35
C THR A 127 13.89 -3.72 -10.24
N GLN A 128 15.22 -3.67 -10.27
CA GLN A 128 16.03 -2.88 -9.35
C GLN A 128 15.82 -1.37 -9.56
N GLN A 129 15.66 -0.92 -10.82
CA GLN A 129 15.34 0.47 -11.14
C GLN A 129 13.95 0.90 -10.66
N LEU A 130 13.00 -0.04 -10.57
CA LEU A 130 11.66 0.22 -10.02
C LEU A 130 11.66 0.32 -8.49
N ALA A 131 12.62 -0.32 -7.83
CA ALA A 131 12.79 -0.27 -6.37
C ALA A 131 13.65 0.92 -5.89
N GLU A 132 14.49 1.49 -6.77
CA GLU A 132 15.31 2.68 -6.51
C GLU A 132 14.54 3.99 -6.77
N GLY A 133 13.42 3.95 -7.51
CA GLY A 133 12.43 5.03 -7.52
C GLY A 133 11.50 4.93 -6.30
N ASP A 134 10.84 6.02 -5.91
CA ASP A 134 9.95 6.15 -4.73
C ASP A 134 8.75 5.16 -4.63
N GLY A 135 8.72 4.11 -5.45
CA GLY A 135 7.73 3.03 -5.44
C GLY A 135 8.22 1.80 -4.66
N ALA A 136 7.86 1.71 -3.38
CA ALA A 136 7.98 0.45 -2.64
C ALA A 136 6.78 -0.47 -2.93
N ILE A 137 7.05 -1.71 -3.35
CA ILE A 137 6.05 -2.78 -3.33
C ILE A 137 5.89 -3.25 -1.88
N TYR A 138 4.80 -2.84 -1.23
CA TYR A 138 4.44 -3.31 0.11
C TYR A 138 3.83 -4.71 0.03
N ALA A 139 4.55 -5.72 0.51
CA ALA A 139 3.99 -7.04 0.78
C ALA A 139 3.48 -7.08 2.23
N HIS A 140 2.16 -7.03 2.42
CA HIS A 140 1.59 -7.37 3.72
C HIS A 140 1.72 -8.89 3.97
N VAL A 141 2.36 -9.27 5.08
CA VAL A 141 2.21 -10.61 5.65
C VAL A 141 0.79 -10.70 6.19
N VAL A 142 -0.08 -11.43 5.49
CA VAL A 142 -1.38 -11.84 6.01
C VAL A 142 -1.13 -13.10 6.83
N ASP A 143 -1.20 -12.97 8.15
CA ASP A 143 -1.21 -14.14 9.02
C ASP A 143 -2.56 -14.87 8.84
N SER A 144 -2.49 -16.19 8.68
CA SER A 144 -3.65 -17.04 8.36
C SER A 144 -4.41 -17.42 9.62
#